data_AF-A0AAV0P903-F1
#
_entry.id   AF-A0AAV0P903-F1
#
_cell.length_a   1.000
_cell.length_b   1.000
_cell.length_c   1.000
_cell.angle_alpha   90.00
_cell.angle_beta   90.00
_cell.angle_gamma   90.00
#
_symmetry.space_group_name_H-M   'P 1'
#
loop_
_entity.id
_entity.type
_entity.pdbx_description
1 polymer ?
#
loop_
_entity_poly.entity_id
_entity_poly.type
_entity_poly.pdbx_seq_one_letter_code
_entity_poly.pdbx_strand_id
1 'polypeptide(L)'
;MRLVKSIRPRLMVVVETEANHNSPDFGHRFVESLFTAAACFDCLAECAKDDDPAGMREAVGARFLGERIRNVVAAEGAERVVRDVRIGVWRKYFARCGMLEIELSELAVRHARLVVNRFPCGAACVVGAEGKSVVMGWKDTPLLCVSTWKFVGPKKARAAVEKKQRRRSGKRNG
;
A
#
# COMPACT_ATOMS: atom_id res chain seq x y z
N MET A 1 16.14 -6.04 -4.16
CA MET A 1 16.27 -5.05 -5.26
C MET A 1 17.35 -5.34 -6.30
N ARG A 2 18.45 -6.07 -6.01
CA ARG A 2 19.47 -6.42 -7.04
C ARG A 2 18.87 -7.18 -8.25
N LEU A 3 18.09 -8.22 -7.99
CA LEU A 3 17.39 -9.00 -9.02
C LEU A 3 16.37 -8.15 -9.81
N VAL A 4 15.53 -7.37 -9.11
CA VAL A 4 14.57 -6.47 -9.77
C VAL A 4 15.29 -5.45 -10.67
N LYS A 5 16.48 -5.00 -10.30
CA LYS A 5 17.29 -4.10 -11.14
C LYS A 5 17.90 -4.83 -12.35
N SER A 6 18.28 -6.10 -12.24
CA SER A 6 18.91 -6.85 -13.33
C SER A 6 17.94 -7.15 -14.48
N ILE A 7 16.66 -7.36 -14.19
CA ILE A 7 15.61 -7.54 -15.21
C ILE A 7 15.21 -6.23 -15.92
N ARG A 8 15.74 -5.08 -15.47
CA ARG A 8 15.55 -3.74 -16.07
C ARG A 8 14.08 -3.43 -16.41
N PRO A 9 13.15 -3.50 -15.45
CA PRO A 9 11.74 -3.30 -15.72
C PRO A 9 11.49 -1.86 -16.18
N ARG A 10 10.63 -1.70 -17.19
CA ARG A 10 10.21 -0.37 -17.67
C ARG A 10 9.35 0.36 -16.64
N LEU A 11 8.54 -0.41 -15.91
CA LEU A 11 7.63 0.01 -14.85
C LEU A 11 7.51 -1.16 -13.86
N MET A 12 7.39 -0.85 -12.58
CA MET A 12 7.05 -1.80 -11.53
C MET A 12 5.77 -1.31 -10.87
N VAL A 13 4.75 -2.16 -10.80
CA VAL A 13 3.51 -1.89 -10.07
C VAL A 13 3.59 -2.66 -8.76
N VAL A 14 3.27 -1.99 -7.66
CA VAL A 14 3.35 -2.54 -6.31
C VAL A 14 1.98 -2.35 -5.66
N VAL A 15 1.43 -3.46 -5.16
CA VAL A 15 0.17 -3.50 -4.41
C VAL A 15 0.48 -3.99 -3.01
N GLU A 16 0.19 -3.18 -2.01
CA GLU A 16 0.56 -3.44 -0.62
C GLU A 16 -0.63 -3.16 0.30
N THR A 17 -0.63 -3.80 1.47
CA THR A 17 -1.57 -3.45 2.55
C THR A 17 -1.21 -2.08 3.11
N GLU A 18 -2.16 -1.15 3.13
CA GLU A 18 -1.95 0.23 3.62
C GLU A 18 -2.20 0.31 5.14
N ALA A 19 -1.36 -0.39 5.90
CA ALA A 19 -1.40 -0.42 7.37
C ALA A 19 0.02 -0.49 7.95
N ASN A 20 0.20 -0.11 9.21
CA ASN A 20 1.48 -0.22 9.92
C ASN A 20 1.51 -1.38 10.93
N HIS A 21 1.53 -2.61 10.41
CA HIS A 21 1.67 -3.82 11.23
C HIS A 21 3.13 -4.12 11.63
N ASN A 22 4.09 -3.29 11.22
CA ASN A 22 5.51 -3.48 11.50
C ASN A 22 6.06 -2.60 12.64
N SER A 23 5.21 -1.95 13.44
CA SER A 23 5.66 -1.21 14.63
C SER A 23 6.45 -2.12 15.60
N PRO A 24 7.55 -1.65 16.20
CA PRO A 24 8.23 -2.40 17.27
C PRO A 24 7.36 -2.48 18.54
N ASP A 25 6.54 -1.46 18.79
CA ASP A 25 5.60 -1.43 19.91
C ASP A 25 4.39 -2.34 19.66
N PHE A 26 4.10 -3.22 20.63
CA PHE A 26 2.97 -4.16 20.56
C PHE A 26 1.62 -3.42 20.55
N GLY A 27 1.44 -2.42 21.41
CA GLY A 27 0.18 -1.68 21.54
C GLY A 27 -0.23 -1.05 20.21
N HIS A 28 0.71 -0.41 19.52
CA HIS A 28 0.50 0.13 18.18
C HIS A 28 0.11 -0.94 17.16
N ARG A 29 0.77 -2.10 17.16
CA ARG A 29 0.42 -3.18 16.23
C ARG A 29 -0.97 -3.74 16.52
N PHE A 30 -1.31 -3.92 17.79
CA PHE A 30 -2.61 -4.42 18.21
C PHE A 30 -3.72 -3.47 17.76
N VAL A 31 -3.58 -2.17 18.02
CA VAL A 31 -4.57 -1.16 17.62
C VAL A 31 -4.70 -1.07 16.11
N GLU A 32 -3.59 -1.02 15.37
CA GLU A 32 -3.64 -1.00 13.90
C GLU A 32 -4.32 -2.26 13.34
N SER A 33 -3.94 -3.44 13.85
CA SER A 33 -4.54 -4.72 13.43
C SER A 33 -6.03 -4.79 13.76
N LEU A 34 -6.47 -4.23 14.88
CA LEU A 34 -7.88 -4.20 15.26
C LEU A 34 -8.69 -3.35 14.27
N PHE A 35 -8.23 -2.14 13.95
CA PHE A 35 -8.92 -1.26 13.01
C PHE A 35 -8.95 -1.82 11.59
N THR A 36 -7.80 -2.30 11.09
CA THR A 36 -7.73 -2.90 9.75
C THR A 36 -8.58 -4.18 9.67
N ALA A 37 -8.56 -5.03 10.70
CA ALA A 37 -9.41 -6.22 10.74
C ALA A 37 -10.90 -5.86 10.79
N ALA A 38 -11.30 -4.93 11.65
CA ALA A 38 -12.69 -4.49 11.76
C ALA A 38 -13.23 -3.99 10.42
N ALA A 39 -12.45 -3.18 9.70
CA ALA A 39 -12.81 -2.71 8.36
C ALA A 39 -12.94 -3.85 7.34
N CYS A 40 -12.02 -4.83 7.35
CA CYS A 40 -12.12 -6.00 6.48
C CYS A 40 -13.33 -6.90 6.79
N PHE A 41 -13.62 -7.14 8.07
CA PHE A 41 -14.76 -7.95 8.48
C PHE A 41 -16.09 -7.25 8.19
N ASP A 42 -16.17 -5.94 8.39
CA ASP A 42 -17.35 -5.13 8.05
C ASP A 42 -17.58 -5.11 6.53
N CYS A 43 -16.52 -4.95 5.73
CA CYS A 43 -16.56 -5.08 4.27
C CYS A 43 -17.08 -6.44 3.82
N LEU A 44 -16.51 -7.52 4.37
CA LEU A 44 -16.92 -8.88 4.06
C LEU A 44 -18.36 -9.17 4.48
N ALA A 45 -18.77 -8.63 5.63
CA ALA A 45 -20.13 -8.78 6.13
C ALA A 45 -21.14 -8.12 5.19
N GLU A 46 -20.85 -6.92 4.69
CA GLU A 46 -21.74 -6.17 3.79
C GLU A 46 -21.72 -6.72 2.36
N CYS A 47 -20.55 -7.04 1.81
CA CYS A 47 -20.45 -7.54 0.44
C CYS A 47 -20.98 -8.96 0.25
N ALA A 48 -21.01 -9.78 1.32
CA ALA A 48 -21.55 -11.15 1.31
C ALA A 48 -22.87 -11.27 2.10
N LYS A 49 -23.63 -10.17 2.18
CA LYS A 49 -24.87 -10.12 2.98
C LYS A 49 -25.99 -10.94 2.35
N ASP A 50 -26.17 -10.81 1.04
CA ASP A 50 -27.29 -11.42 0.31
C ASP A 50 -26.90 -12.76 -0.36
N ASP A 51 -25.61 -13.00 -0.52
CA ASP A 51 -25.03 -14.23 -1.07
C ASP A 51 -23.64 -14.44 -0.43
N ASP A 52 -23.34 -15.67 0.01
CA ASP A 52 -22.01 -16.06 0.52
C ASP A 52 -21.43 -17.16 -0.38
N PRO A 53 -20.95 -16.79 -1.59
CA PRO A 53 -20.53 -17.78 -2.58
C PRO A 53 -19.40 -18.63 -2.00
N ALA A 54 -19.64 -19.95 -1.96
CA ALA A 54 -18.66 -20.94 -1.52
C ALA A 54 -18.09 -20.70 -0.09
N GLY A 55 -18.87 -20.12 0.82
CA GLY A 55 -18.44 -19.89 2.21
C GLY A 55 -17.29 -18.88 2.32
N MET A 56 -17.27 -17.88 1.43
CA MET A 56 -16.26 -16.83 1.38
C MET A 56 -16.08 -16.13 2.73
N ARG A 57 -17.16 -15.93 3.49
CA ARG A 57 -17.10 -15.31 4.82
C ARG A 57 -16.20 -16.11 5.78
N GLU A 58 -16.35 -17.43 5.82
CA GLU A 58 -15.51 -18.30 6.65
C GLU A 58 -14.07 -18.40 6.11
N ALA A 59 -13.93 -18.62 4.81
CA ALA A 59 -12.62 -18.81 4.18
C ALA A 59 -11.74 -17.54 4.29
N VAL A 60 -12.30 -16.36 4.00
CA VAL A 60 -11.57 -15.09 4.06
C VAL A 60 -11.49 -14.58 5.49
N GLY A 61 -12.61 -14.61 6.22
CA GLY A 61 -12.69 -14.08 7.58
C GLY A 61 -11.91 -14.93 8.59
N ALA A 62 -12.36 -16.16 8.83
CA ALA A 62 -11.82 -16.99 9.89
C ALA A 62 -10.40 -17.51 9.56
N ARG A 63 -10.17 -17.95 8.32
CA ARG A 63 -8.86 -18.53 7.96
C ARG A 63 -7.85 -17.45 7.60
N PHE A 64 -8.08 -16.68 6.53
CA PHE A 64 -7.07 -15.74 6.04
C PHE A 64 -6.84 -14.56 6.99
N LEU A 65 -7.89 -13.79 7.36
CA LEU A 65 -7.73 -12.65 8.26
C LEU A 65 -7.32 -13.10 9.66
N GLY A 66 -7.92 -14.19 10.17
CA GLY A 66 -7.58 -14.76 11.48
C GLY A 66 -6.09 -15.15 11.61
N GLU A 67 -5.52 -15.82 10.60
CA GLU A 67 -4.09 -16.16 10.59
C GLU A 67 -3.19 -14.93 10.52
N ARG A 68 -3.57 -13.93 9.72
CA ARG A 68 -2.82 -12.66 9.65
C ARG A 68 -2.82 -11.92 10.98
N ILE A 69 -3.98 -11.76 11.61
CA ILE A 69 -4.11 -11.11 12.92
C ILE A 69 -3.27 -11.85 13.96
N ARG A 70 -3.37 -13.19 13.99
CA ARG A 70 -2.55 -14.02 14.89
C ARG A 70 -1.06 -13.76 14.68
N ASN A 71 -0.59 -13.68 13.45
CA ASN A 71 0.82 -13.42 13.19
C ASN A 71 1.26 -12.00 13.57
N VAL A 72 0.43 -10.98 13.35
CA VAL A 72 0.76 -9.59 13.72
C VAL A 72 0.80 -9.40 15.24
N VAL A 73 -0.14 -10.02 15.96
CA VAL A 73 -0.36 -9.79 17.40
C VAL A 73 0.43 -10.78 18.26
N ALA A 74 0.44 -12.07 17.92
CA ALA A 74 0.97 -13.11 18.81
C ALA A 74 2.40 -13.57 18.49
N ALA A 75 2.90 -13.33 17.28
CA ALA A 75 4.26 -13.72 16.90
C ALA A 75 5.25 -12.57 17.11
N GLU A 76 6.52 -12.91 17.35
CA GLU A 76 7.61 -11.93 17.46
C GLU A 76 8.86 -12.38 16.71
N GLY A 77 9.85 -11.49 16.62
CA GLY A 77 11.15 -11.81 16.03
C GLY A 77 11.02 -12.39 14.61
N ALA A 78 11.65 -13.54 14.36
CA ALA A 78 11.62 -14.20 13.07
C ALA A 78 10.29 -14.89 12.75
N GLU A 79 9.48 -15.24 13.75
CA GLU A 79 8.19 -15.90 13.57
C GLU A 79 7.10 -14.94 13.06
N ARG A 80 7.27 -13.64 13.33
CA ARG A 80 6.40 -12.60 12.78
C ARG A 80 6.78 -12.28 11.34
N VAL A 81 5.98 -12.79 10.41
CA VAL A 81 6.18 -12.66 8.97
C VAL A 81 5.33 -11.53 8.35
N VAL A 82 4.16 -11.24 8.92
CA VAL A 82 3.29 -10.13 8.50
C VAL A 82 3.85 -8.83 9.06
N ARG A 83 4.39 -8.01 8.16
CA ARG A 83 5.14 -6.79 8.48
C ARG A 83 4.78 -5.66 7.52
N ASP A 84 3.48 -5.48 7.33
CA ASP A 84 2.94 -4.44 6.47
C ASP A 84 3.42 -3.06 6.93
N VAL A 85 3.70 -2.21 5.95
CA VAL A 85 4.08 -0.81 6.15
C VAL A 85 3.36 0.05 5.14
N ARG A 86 2.95 1.24 5.60
CA ARG A 86 2.32 2.27 4.75
C ARG A 86 3.23 2.72 3.62
N ILE A 87 2.63 3.22 2.53
CA ILE A 87 3.33 3.69 1.32
C ILE A 87 4.49 4.66 1.59
N GLY A 88 4.41 5.44 2.67
CA GLY A 88 5.49 6.33 3.11
C GLY A 88 6.83 5.63 3.36
N VAL A 89 6.82 4.39 3.85
CA VAL A 89 8.03 3.58 4.08
C VAL A 89 8.58 3.06 2.76
N TRP A 90 7.70 2.55 1.89
CA TRP A 90 8.04 2.08 0.54
C TRP A 90 8.66 3.20 -0.31
N ARG A 91 8.10 4.41 -0.26
CA ARG A 91 8.67 5.62 -0.90
C ARG A 91 10.13 5.84 -0.52
N LYS A 92 10.44 5.80 0.78
CA LYS A 92 11.82 5.94 1.28
C LYS A 92 12.70 4.77 0.83
N TYR A 93 12.19 3.54 0.86
CA TYR A 93 12.93 2.35 0.45
C TYR A 93 13.29 2.36 -1.05
N PHE A 94 12.31 2.61 -1.92
CA PHE A 94 12.51 2.64 -3.37
C PHE A 94 13.35 3.84 -3.83
N ALA A 95 13.23 4.99 -3.17
CA ALA A 95 14.11 6.13 -3.43
C ALA A 95 15.59 5.78 -3.19
N ARG A 96 15.92 5.07 -2.10
CA ARG A 96 17.29 4.56 -1.84
C ARG A 96 17.76 3.57 -2.89
N CYS A 97 16.82 2.86 -3.52
CA CYS A 97 17.11 1.92 -4.62
C CYS A 97 17.22 2.61 -5.99
N GLY A 98 17.17 3.94 -6.05
CA GLY A 98 17.27 4.71 -7.29
C GLY A 98 16.01 4.62 -8.16
N MET A 99 14.84 4.54 -7.53
CA MET A 99 13.55 4.54 -8.22
C MET A 99 12.76 5.82 -7.92
N LEU A 100 11.87 6.18 -8.83
CA LEU A 100 10.91 7.27 -8.67
C LEU A 100 9.50 6.74 -8.76
N GLU A 101 8.64 7.26 -7.90
CA GLU A 101 7.20 7.05 -7.97
C GLU A 101 6.64 7.80 -9.19
N ILE A 102 5.87 7.07 -10.00
CA ILE A 102 5.17 7.55 -11.17
C ILE A 102 3.68 7.62 -10.83
N GLU A 103 3.05 8.70 -11.28
CA GLU A 103 1.63 8.92 -11.09
C GLU A 103 0.83 7.92 -11.91
N LEU A 104 -0.17 7.30 -11.28
CA LEU A 104 -1.17 6.49 -11.96
C LEU A 104 -2.00 7.37 -12.90
N SER A 105 -2.37 6.84 -14.06
CA SER A 105 -3.20 7.62 -14.99
C SER A 105 -4.56 7.90 -14.37
N GLU A 106 -5.10 9.09 -14.62
CA GLU A 106 -6.43 9.47 -14.16
C GLU A 106 -7.50 8.47 -14.63
N LEU A 107 -7.33 7.93 -15.84
CA LEU A 107 -8.20 6.87 -16.38
C LEU A 107 -8.16 5.60 -15.51
N ALA A 108 -6.99 5.18 -15.01
CA ALA A 108 -6.89 4.03 -14.12
C ALA A 108 -7.63 4.28 -12.80
N VAL A 109 -7.51 5.48 -12.22
CA VAL A 109 -8.25 5.86 -11.00
C VAL A 109 -9.75 5.87 -11.24
N ARG A 110 -10.20 6.43 -12.38
CA ARG A 110 -11.61 6.43 -12.77
C ARG A 110 -12.14 5.03 -12.99
N HIS A 111 -11.38 4.15 -13.64
CA HIS A 111 -11.75 2.74 -13.79
C HIS A 111 -11.87 2.02 -12.46
N ALA A 112 -10.95 2.24 -11.51
CA ALA A 112 -11.03 1.67 -10.18
C ALA A 112 -12.33 2.09 -9.47
N ARG A 113 -12.69 3.37 -9.53
CA ARG A 113 -13.96 3.89 -8.98
C ARG A 113 -15.18 3.25 -9.65
N LEU A 114 -15.16 3.13 -10.98
CA LEU A 114 -16.26 2.50 -11.72
C LEU A 114 -16.44 1.02 -11.35
N VAL A 115 -15.34 0.28 -11.17
CA VAL A 115 -15.40 -1.13 -10.75
C VAL A 115 -16.00 -1.25 -9.35
N VAL A 116 -15.52 -0.44 -8.41
CA VAL A 116 -16.05 -0.41 -7.03
C VAL A 116 -17.55 -0.12 -7.01
N ASN A 117 -17.99 0.87 -7.79
CA ASN A 117 -19.41 1.28 -7.85
C ASN A 117 -20.34 0.23 -8.47
N ARG A 118 -19.82 -0.86 -9.04
CA ARG A 118 -20.65 -1.98 -9.54
C ARG A 118 -21.09 -2.93 -8.44
N PHE A 119 -20.44 -2.90 -7.28
CA PHE A 119 -20.80 -3.73 -6.14
C PHE A 119 -21.83 -3.01 -5.27
N PRO A 120 -22.85 -3.69 -4.74
CA PRO A 120 -23.81 -3.08 -3.80
C PRO A 120 -23.12 -2.44 -2.58
N CYS A 121 -22.08 -3.10 -2.06
CA CYS A 121 -21.25 -2.58 -0.97
C CYS A 121 -20.28 -1.44 -1.39
N GLY A 122 -20.24 -1.08 -2.67
CA GLY A 122 -19.29 -0.12 -3.23
C GLY A 122 -19.40 1.30 -2.67
N ALA A 123 -20.57 1.68 -2.15
CA ALA A 123 -20.77 2.99 -1.51
C ALA A 123 -19.91 3.21 -0.26
N ALA A 124 -19.54 2.13 0.44
CA ALA A 124 -18.65 2.18 1.59
C ALA A 124 -17.16 2.06 1.20
N CYS A 125 -16.85 1.71 -0.05
CA CYS A 125 -15.48 1.64 -0.53
C CYS A 125 -14.99 3.03 -0.98
N VAL A 126 -13.84 3.45 -0.46
CA VAL A 126 -13.23 4.75 -0.79
C VAL A 126 -12.02 4.52 -1.69
N VAL A 127 -11.95 5.24 -2.81
CA VAL A 127 -10.79 5.22 -3.73
C VAL A 127 -10.24 6.64 -3.88
N GLY A 128 -9.13 6.88 -3.20
CA GLY A 128 -8.48 8.18 -3.08
C GLY A 128 -7.07 8.20 -3.67
N ALA A 129 -6.65 9.38 -4.14
CA ALA A 129 -5.24 9.60 -4.43
C ALA A 129 -4.49 9.82 -3.11
N GLU A 130 -3.32 9.20 -2.98
CA GLU A 130 -2.38 9.39 -1.87
C GLU A 130 -1.03 9.72 -2.51
N GLY A 131 -0.71 11.01 -2.63
CA GLY A 131 0.43 11.46 -3.43
C GLY A 131 0.28 11.03 -4.91
N LYS A 132 1.19 10.19 -5.41
CA LYS A 132 1.17 9.63 -6.79
C LYS A 132 0.60 8.22 -6.87
N SER A 133 0.24 7.64 -5.74
CA SER A 133 -0.38 6.33 -5.61
C SER A 133 -1.89 6.45 -5.41
N VAL A 134 -2.59 5.33 -5.51
CA VAL A 134 -4.01 5.24 -5.18
C VAL A 134 -4.17 4.38 -3.94
N VAL A 135 -4.96 4.84 -2.99
CA VAL A 135 -5.35 4.07 -1.81
C VAL A 135 -6.82 3.70 -1.94
N MET A 136 -7.10 2.43 -1.71
CA MET A 136 -8.44 1.88 -1.55
C MET A 136 -8.67 1.54 -0.09
N GLY A 137 -9.81 1.96 0.44
CA GLY A 137 -10.21 1.74 1.82
C GLY A 137 -11.66 1.34 1.95
N TRP A 138 -12.03 0.94 3.16
CA TRP A 138 -13.39 0.72 3.58
C TRP A 138 -13.77 1.76 4.62
N LYS A 139 -14.78 2.57 4.31
CA LYS A 139 -15.14 3.80 5.02
C LYS A 139 -13.87 4.66 5.17
N ASP A 140 -13.53 5.05 6.39
CA ASP A 140 -12.34 5.87 6.67
C ASP A 140 -11.06 5.05 6.89
N THR A 141 -11.10 3.73 6.72
CA THR A 141 -9.94 2.85 6.98
C THR A 141 -9.25 2.49 5.66
N PRO A 142 -7.99 2.91 5.44
CA PRO A 142 -7.21 2.48 4.28
C PRO A 142 -6.85 0.99 4.40
N LEU A 143 -6.94 0.26 3.29
CA LEU A 143 -6.70 -1.19 3.25
C LEU A 143 -5.61 -1.57 2.27
N LEU A 144 -5.62 -0.98 1.07
CA LEU A 144 -4.71 -1.31 -0.02
C LEU A 144 -4.15 -0.04 -0.65
N CYS A 145 -2.88 -0.09 -1.02
CA CYS A 145 -2.22 0.94 -1.82
C CYS A 145 -1.69 0.34 -3.13
N VAL A 146 -1.98 1.01 -4.24
CA VAL A 146 -1.40 0.72 -5.55
C VAL A 146 -0.47 1.85 -5.94
N SER A 147 0.80 1.53 -6.16
CA SER A 147 1.84 2.50 -6.54
C SER A 147 2.64 2.01 -7.74
N THR A 148 3.19 2.96 -8.52
CA THR A 148 3.99 2.63 -9.71
C THR A 148 5.36 3.27 -9.67
N TRP A 149 6.36 2.55 -10.15
CA TRP A 149 7.77 2.89 -9.92
C TRP A 149 8.61 2.67 -11.16
N LYS A 150 9.60 3.54 -11.34
CA LYS A 150 10.58 3.43 -12.43
C LYS A 150 12.00 3.67 -11.93
N PHE A 151 12.94 2.82 -12.36
CA PHE A 151 14.36 3.08 -12.11
C PHE A 151 14.81 4.36 -12.81
N VAL A 152 15.57 5.18 -12.08
CA VAL A 152 16.23 6.35 -12.63
C VAL A 152 17.39 5.87 -13.50
N GLY A 153 17.28 6.09 -14.81
CA GLY A 153 18.38 5.82 -15.73
C GLY A 153 19.61 6.67 -15.38
N PRO A 154 20.84 6.20 -15.69
CA PRO A 154 22.09 6.85 -15.28
C PRO A 154 22.19 8.33 -15.70
N LYS A 155 21.64 8.71 -16.85
CA LYS A 155 21.62 10.11 -17.33
C LYS A 155 20.75 11.05 -16.47
N LYS A 156 19.61 10.56 -15.96
CA LYS A 156 18.67 11.36 -15.15
C LYS A 156 19.15 11.51 -13.70
N ALA A 157 19.88 10.53 -13.17
CA ALA A 157 20.47 10.59 -11.85
C ALA A 157 21.50 11.73 -11.75
N ARG A 158 22.36 11.88 -12.77
CA ARG A 158 23.37 12.95 -12.86
C ARG A 158 22.73 14.35 -12.88
N ALA A 159 21.73 14.57 -13.72
CA ALA A 159 20.98 15.83 -13.78
C ALA A 159 20.23 16.18 -12.47
N ALA A 160 19.71 15.17 -11.76
CA ALA A 160 19.04 15.38 -10.48
C ALA A 160 20.01 15.80 -9.36
N VAL A 161 21.23 15.23 -9.33
CA VAL A 161 22.29 15.60 -8.39
C VAL A 161 22.77 17.02 -8.66
N GLU A 162 23.01 17.38 -9.92
CA GLU A 162 23.42 18.74 -10.33
C GLU A 162 22.35 19.78 -9.94
N LYS A 163 21.06 19.46 -10.13
CA LYS A 163 19.95 20.35 -9.73
C LYS A 163 19.83 20.50 -8.21
N LYS A 164 20.14 19.45 -7.43
CA LYS A 164 20.13 19.47 -5.96
C LYS A 164 21.33 20.24 -5.39
N GLN A 165 22.50 20.17 -6.05
CA GLN A 165 23.68 20.97 -5.71
C GLN A 165 23.43 22.47 -5.99
N ARG A 166 22.87 22.82 -7.15
CA ARG A 166 22.48 24.21 -7.48
C ARG A 166 21.48 24.82 -6.49
N ARG A 167 20.51 24.03 -6.01
CA ARG A 167 19.55 24.46 -4.99
C ARG A 167 20.17 24.67 -3.60
N ARG A 168 21.26 23.95 -3.28
CA ARG A 168 21.99 24.11 -2.01
C ARG A 168 22.97 25.29 -2.07
N SER A 169 23.59 25.55 -3.21
CA SER A 169 24.46 26.72 -3.39
C SER A 169 23.67 28.03 -3.43
N GLY A 170 22.48 28.06 -4.02
CA GLY A 170 21.62 29.24 -4.04
C GLY A 170 21.01 29.64 -2.68
N LYS A 171 21.01 28.74 -1.69
CA LYS A 171 20.53 29.02 -0.32
C LYS A 171 21.64 29.50 0.64
N ARG A 172 22.91 29.52 0.21
CA ARG A 172 24.05 29.98 1.02
C ARG A 172 24.46 31.43 0.73
N ASN A 173 23.92 32.04 -0.32
CA ASN A 173 24.27 33.40 -0.76
C ASN A 173 23.09 34.39 -0.60
N GLY A 174 22.17 34.12 0.33
CA GLY A 174 21.02 34.99 0.63
C GLY A 174 20.88 35.16 2.12
#